data_AF-A0A428J0P8-F1
#
_entry.id   AF-A0A428J0P8-F1
#
_cell.length_a   1.000
_cell.length_b   1.000
_cell.length_c   1.000
_cell.angle_alpha   90.00
_cell.angle_beta   90.00
_cell.angle_gamma   90.00
#
_symmetry.space_group_name_H-M   'P 1'
#
loop_
_entity.id
_entity.type
_entity.pdbx_description
1 polymer ?
#
loop_
_entity_poly.entity_id
_entity_poly.type
_entity_poly.pdbx_seq_one_letter_code
_entity_poly.pdbx_strand_id
1 'polypeptide(L)'
;MKKVFACLVFVAMVVASSGAQASPGDGSKLSARATDMTRRIAERTRLTEGQYVKVRALNVRLLTEMADLRKQFANDAAELDKAMADVQMRYEWDLAAVLGPKRMTAYEEMKTNFTATNLR
;
A
#
# COMPACT_ATOMS: atom_id res chain seq x y z
N MET A 1 -6.58 7.87 -55.59
CA MET A 1 -6.94 8.85 -54.52
C MET A 1 -7.65 8.06 -53.43
N LYS A 2 -6.98 7.58 -52.37
CA LYS A 2 -6.53 8.28 -51.15
C LYS A 2 -7.53 8.03 -50.00
N LYS A 3 -7.20 6.98 -49.22
CA LYS A 3 -7.30 6.80 -47.76
C LYS A 3 -8.67 6.83 -47.07
N VAL A 4 -9.00 5.73 -46.36
CA VAL A 4 -9.31 5.69 -44.90
C VAL A 4 -9.06 4.23 -44.43
N PHE A 5 -7.85 3.82 -44.06
CA PHE A 5 -7.24 3.76 -42.72
C PHE A 5 -8.12 3.31 -41.53
N ALA A 6 -7.74 2.13 -40.99
CA ALA A 6 -7.67 1.76 -39.58
C ALA A 6 -8.95 1.34 -38.83
N CYS A 7 -9.32 0.07 -39.00
CA CYS A 7 -9.85 -0.76 -37.90
C CYS A 7 -8.67 -1.34 -37.11
N LEU A 8 -8.08 -0.54 -36.22
CA LEU A 8 -7.08 -1.03 -35.25
C LEU A 8 -7.78 -1.29 -33.91
N VAL A 9 -8.04 -2.57 -33.69
CA VAL A 9 -7.81 -3.31 -32.44
C VAL A 9 -8.21 -2.56 -31.16
N PHE A 10 -9.39 -2.96 -30.70
CA PHE A 10 -9.84 -2.98 -29.32
C PHE A 10 -8.74 -3.51 -28.37
N VAL A 11 -7.91 -2.61 -27.83
CA VAL A 11 -7.01 -2.95 -26.72
C VAL A 11 -7.81 -2.81 -25.44
N ALA A 12 -8.23 -3.96 -24.93
CA ALA A 12 -8.70 -4.15 -23.58
C ALA A 12 -7.67 -3.63 -22.58
N MET A 13 -8.02 -2.57 -21.86
CA MET A 13 -7.35 -2.18 -20.63
C MET A 13 -8.40 -2.05 -19.52
N VAL A 14 -9.09 -3.16 -19.26
CA VAL A 14 -9.70 -3.36 -17.95
C VAL A 14 -8.54 -3.76 -17.05
N VAL A 15 -8.07 -2.79 -16.28
CA VAL A 15 -7.17 -3.04 -15.15
C VAL A 15 -7.92 -4.00 -14.23
N ALA A 16 -7.56 -5.28 -14.28
CA ALA A 16 -7.98 -6.24 -13.28
C ALA A 16 -7.35 -5.79 -11.96
N SER A 17 -8.10 -5.00 -11.20
CA SER A 17 -7.87 -4.88 -9.77
C SER A 17 -8.21 -6.25 -9.17
N SER A 18 -7.22 -7.14 -9.18
CA SER A 18 -7.22 -8.36 -8.37
C SER A 18 -7.24 -7.94 -6.90
N GLY A 19 -8.41 -7.57 -6.41
CA GLY A 19 -8.66 -7.48 -4.98
C GLY A 19 -8.63 -8.90 -4.44
N ALA A 20 -7.47 -9.35 -3.96
CA ALA A 20 -7.35 -10.58 -3.20
C ALA A 20 -8.36 -10.51 -2.04
N GLN A 21 -9.43 -11.28 -2.15
CA GLN A 21 -10.53 -11.28 -1.19
C GLN A 21 -10.10 -12.11 0.02
N ALA A 22 -9.61 -11.44 1.06
CA ALA A 22 -9.22 -12.08 2.31
C ALA A 22 -10.41 -12.81 2.96
N SER A 23 -10.14 -13.93 3.64
CA SER A 23 -11.13 -14.69 4.43
C SER A 23 -11.94 -13.75 5.35
N PRO A 24 -13.27 -13.94 5.49
CA PRO A 24 -14.16 -12.98 6.16
C PRO A 24 -13.74 -12.58 7.59
N GLY A 25 -13.08 -13.47 8.32
CA GLY A 25 -12.58 -13.21 9.68
C GLY A 25 -11.29 -12.37 9.72
N ASP A 26 -10.34 -12.64 8.82
CA ASP A 26 -9.04 -11.95 8.77
C ASP A 26 -9.18 -10.54 8.18
N GLY A 27 -10.07 -10.37 7.19
CA GLY A 27 -10.31 -9.07 6.55
C GLY A 27 -10.78 -7.99 7.52
N SER A 28 -11.59 -8.36 8.52
CA SER A 28 -12.09 -7.41 9.53
C SER A 28 -10.97 -6.88 10.45
N LYS A 29 -10.05 -7.74 10.89
CA LYS A 29 -8.91 -7.37 11.75
C LYS A 29 -7.89 -6.54 10.99
N LEU A 30 -7.60 -6.90 9.75
CA LEU A 30 -6.69 -6.15 8.87
C LEU A 30 -7.26 -4.75 8.57
N SER A 31 -8.55 -4.64 8.30
CA SER A 31 -9.25 -3.37 8.08
C SER A 31 -9.20 -2.45 9.30
N ALA A 32 -9.39 -2.99 10.52
CA ALA A 32 -9.26 -2.24 11.75
C ALA A 32 -7.82 -1.74 11.95
N ARG A 33 -6.82 -2.60 11.74
CA ARG A 33 -5.39 -2.23 11.83
C ARG A 33 -5.00 -1.18 10.79
N ALA A 34 -5.47 -1.31 9.56
CA ALA A 34 -5.24 -0.32 8.52
C ALA A 34 -5.82 1.04 8.90
N THR A 35 -7.01 1.06 9.53
CA THR A 35 -7.66 2.28 10.00
C THR A 35 -6.85 2.93 11.14
N ASP A 36 -6.31 2.16 12.08
CA ASP A 36 -5.43 2.69 13.13
C ASP A 36 -4.13 3.27 12.54
N MET A 37 -3.50 2.57 11.59
CA MET A 37 -2.32 3.07 10.88
C MET A 37 -2.63 4.39 10.15
N THR A 38 -3.76 4.48 9.45
CA THR A 38 -4.15 5.72 8.77
C THR A 38 -4.39 6.85 9.76
N ARG A 39 -5.02 6.58 10.90
CA ARG A 39 -5.24 7.59 11.95
C ARG A 39 -3.91 8.17 12.46
N ARG A 40 -2.93 7.31 12.77
CA ARG A 40 -1.60 7.75 13.22
C ARG A 40 -0.88 8.60 12.17
N ILE A 41 -0.96 8.21 10.89
CA ILE A 41 -0.41 9.00 9.77
C ILE A 41 -1.15 10.35 9.68
N ALA A 42 -2.47 10.36 9.83
CA ALA A 42 -3.30 11.55 9.75
C ALA A 42 -2.98 12.58 10.84
N GLU A 43 -2.80 12.11 12.08
CA GLU A 43 -2.43 12.94 13.23
C GLU A 43 -1.12 13.71 13.00
N ARG A 44 -0.14 13.10 12.32
CA ARG A 44 1.18 13.69 12.07
C ARG A 44 1.26 14.52 10.79
N THR A 45 0.60 14.07 9.72
CA THR A 45 0.76 14.66 8.39
C THR A 45 -0.36 15.63 8.00
N ARG A 46 -1.42 15.73 8.82
CA ARG A 46 -2.62 16.55 8.56
C ARG A 46 -3.22 16.25 7.19
N LEU A 47 -3.61 14.99 6.99
CA LEU A 47 -4.25 14.52 5.75
C LEU A 47 -5.57 15.24 5.51
N THR A 48 -5.86 15.52 4.23
CA THR A 48 -7.24 15.82 3.81
C THR A 48 -8.07 14.54 3.77
N GLU A 49 -9.39 14.65 3.73
CA GLU A 49 -10.29 13.50 3.67
C GLU A 49 -10.00 12.59 2.46
N GLY A 50 -9.79 13.18 1.29
CA GLY A 50 -9.44 12.42 0.08
C GLY A 50 -8.09 11.70 0.20
N GLN A 51 -7.12 12.28 0.91
CA GLN A 51 -5.85 11.61 1.19
C GLN A 51 -6.03 10.51 2.24
N TYR A 52 -6.85 10.72 3.27
CA TYR A 52 -7.15 9.74 4.30
C TYR A 52 -7.67 8.43 3.69
N VAL A 53 -8.66 8.52 2.79
CA VAL A 53 -9.22 7.36 2.09
C VAL A 53 -8.16 6.62 1.28
N LYS A 54 -7.31 7.35 0.55
CA LYS A 54 -6.23 6.75 -0.26
C LYS A 54 -5.19 6.06 0.62
N VAL A 55 -4.73 6.71 1.69
CA VAL A 55 -3.77 6.13 2.64
C VAL A 55 -4.35 4.88 3.31
N ARG A 56 -5.63 4.89 3.69
CA ARG A 56 -6.31 3.70 4.22
C ARG A 56 -6.33 2.55 3.22
N ALA A 57 -6.63 2.82 1.95
CA ALA A 57 -6.59 1.79 0.92
C ALA A 57 -5.17 1.20 0.75
N LEU A 58 -4.14 2.05 0.75
CA LEU A 58 -2.74 1.61 0.72
C LEU A 58 -2.37 0.75 1.94
N ASN A 59 -2.81 1.13 3.14
CA ASN A 59 -2.58 0.36 4.37
C ASN A 59 -3.27 -1.01 4.33
N VAL A 60 -4.51 -1.08 3.86
CA VAL A 60 -5.21 -2.36 3.70
C VAL A 60 -4.44 -3.25 2.73
N ARG A 61 -4.03 -2.71 1.58
CA ARG A 61 -3.28 -3.43 0.57
C ARG A 61 -1.95 -3.97 1.13
N LEU A 62 -1.16 -3.13 1.80
CA LEU A 62 0.10 -3.51 2.44
C LEU A 62 -0.10 -4.70 3.39
N LEU A 63 -1.07 -4.58 4.31
CA LEU A 63 -1.28 -5.60 5.33
C LEU A 63 -1.78 -6.92 4.74
N THR A 64 -2.61 -6.88 3.70
CA THR A 64 -3.07 -8.06 2.97
C THR A 64 -1.91 -8.72 2.22
N GLU A 65 -1.13 -7.98 1.43
CA GLU A 65 0.02 -8.53 0.70
C GLU A 65 1.04 -9.16 1.66
N MET A 66 1.37 -8.50 2.77
CA MET A 66 2.27 -9.08 3.77
C MET A 66 1.69 -10.32 4.46
N ALA A 67 0.37 -10.40 4.66
CA ALA A 67 -0.26 -11.59 5.23
C ALA A 67 -0.21 -12.77 4.24
N ASP A 68 -0.40 -12.50 2.95
CA ASP A 68 -0.34 -13.51 1.89
C ASP A 68 1.09 -14.00 1.67
N LEU A 69 2.09 -13.09 1.67
CA LEU A 69 3.50 -13.45 1.58
C LEU A 69 3.93 -14.38 2.73
N ARG A 70 3.49 -14.10 3.97
CA ARG A 70 3.78 -14.97 5.12
C ARG A 70 3.22 -16.37 4.97
N LYS A 71 2.06 -16.50 4.30
CA LYS A 71 1.47 -17.82 3.98
C LYS A 71 2.25 -18.50 2.85
N GLN A 72 2.61 -17.74 1.82
CA GLN A 72 3.29 -18.24 0.61
C GLN A 72 4.71 -18.74 0.91
N PHE A 73 5.49 -17.98 1.67
CA PHE A 73 6.89 -18.24 1.97
C PHE A 73 7.10 -18.73 3.41
N ALA A 74 6.11 -19.42 3.99
CA ALA A 74 6.16 -19.89 5.38
C ALA A 74 7.40 -20.76 5.71
N ASN A 75 7.98 -21.41 4.70
CA ASN A 75 9.15 -22.30 4.83
C ASN A 75 10.43 -21.71 4.23
N ASP A 76 10.39 -20.50 3.67
CA ASP A 76 11.53 -19.84 3.03
C ASP A 76 11.66 -18.41 3.56
N ALA A 77 12.36 -18.28 4.70
CA ALA A 77 12.53 -17.01 5.37
C ALA A 77 13.30 -15.99 4.53
N ALA A 78 14.27 -16.43 3.72
CA ALA A 78 15.08 -15.54 2.90
C ALA A 78 14.25 -14.89 1.79
N GLU A 79 13.44 -15.70 1.08
CA GLU A 79 12.55 -15.18 0.05
C GLU A 79 11.40 -14.36 0.65
N LEU A 80 10.89 -14.76 1.83
CA LEU A 80 9.90 -13.99 2.57
C LEU A 80 10.38 -12.57 2.90
N ASP A 81 11.60 -12.44 3.43
CA ASP A 81 12.17 -11.15 3.81
C ASP A 81 12.37 -10.25 2.59
N LYS A 82 12.89 -10.81 1.49
CA LYS A 82 13.04 -10.10 0.22
C LYS A 82 11.69 -9.62 -0.33
N ALA A 83 10.69 -10.51 -0.38
CA ALA A 83 9.37 -10.15 -0.88
C ALA A 83 8.68 -9.09 -0.01
N MET A 84 8.83 -9.18 1.32
CA MET A 84 8.31 -8.16 2.23
C MET A 84 8.99 -6.81 2.05
N ALA A 85 10.31 -6.76 1.83
CA ALA A 85 11.04 -5.54 1.54
C ALA A 85 10.55 -4.88 0.24
N ASP A 86 10.29 -5.67 -0.81
CA ASP A 86 9.78 -5.18 -2.08
C ASP A 86 8.36 -4.59 -1.95
N VAL A 87 7.47 -5.25 -1.20
CA VAL A 87 6.13 -4.73 -0.90
C VAL A 87 6.22 -3.41 -0.13
N GLN A 88 7.09 -3.34 0.88
CA GLN A 88 7.28 -2.15 1.70
C GLN A 88 7.78 -0.97 0.84
N MET A 89 8.74 -1.20 -0.05
CA MET A 89 9.27 -0.17 -0.93
C MET A 89 8.20 0.41 -1.86
N ARG A 90 7.37 -0.44 -2.48
CA ARG A 90 6.26 0.01 -3.33
C ARG A 90 5.23 0.81 -2.54
N TYR A 91 4.88 0.34 -1.35
CA TYR A 91 3.97 1.06 -0.45
C TYR A 91 4.49 2.46 -0.13
N GLU A 92 5.79 2.61 0.14
CA GLU A 92 6.38 3.91 0.46
C GLU A 92 6.36 4.86 -0.73
N TRP A 93 6.60 4.36 -1.95
CA TRP A 93 6.48 5.17 -3.16
C TRP A 93 5.05 5.66 -3.40
N ASP A 94 4.07 4.76 -3.29
CA ASP A 94 2.66 5.10 -3.45
C ASP A 94 2.21 6.10 -2.37
N LEU A 95 2.67 5.92 -1.14
CA LEU A 95 2.38 6.82 -0.05
C LEU A 95 2.99 8.21 -0.28
N ALA A 96 4.24 8.28 -0.74
CA ALA A 96 4.90 9.54 -1.07
C ALA A 96 4.12 10.30 -2.16
N ALA A 97 3.59 9.59 -3.17
CA ALA A 97 2.75 10.18 -4.20
C ALA A 97 1.43 10.74 -3.66
N VAL A 98 0.83 10.11 -2.64
CA VAL A 98 -0.41 10.59 -1.99
C VAL A 98 -0.15 11.79 -1.07
N LEU A 99 0.94 11.75 -0.29
CA LEU A 99 1.27 12.77 0.70
C LEU A 99 1.82 14.05 0.06
N GLY A 100 2.64 13.87 -0.97
CA GLY A 100 3.47 14.92 -1.56
C GLY A 100 4.64 15.34 -0.64
N PRO A 101 5.59 16.15 -1.17
CA PRO A 101 6.87 16.40 -0.52
C PRO A 101 6.77 17.00 0.88
N LYS A 102 5.88 18.00 1.08
CA LYS A 102 5.76 18.71 2.37
C LYS A 102 5.31 17.81 3.53
N ARG A 103 4.50 16.79 3.24
CA ARG A 103 3.94 15.88 4.25
C ARG A 103 4.78 14.60 4.40
N MET A 104 5.58 14.28 3.39
CA MET A 104 6.49 13.13 3.43
C MET A 104 7.56 13.28 4.53
N THR A 105 8.09 14.49 4.75
CA THR A 105 9.06 14.75 5.83
C THR A 105 8.48 14.43 7.21
N ALA A 106 7.25 14.89 7.49
CA ALA A 106 6.58 14.60 8.75
C ALA A 106 6.28 13.10 8.95
N TYR A 107 6.06 12.36 7.85
CA TYR A 107 5.91 10.92 7.88
C TYR A 107 7.23 10.19 8.18
N GLU A 108 8.34 10.60 7.55
CA GLU A 108 9.65 10.00 7.83
C GLU A 108 10.11 10.27 9.27
N GLU A 109 9.91 11.48 9.79
CA GLU A 109 10.18 11.79 11.20
C GLU A 109 9.37 10.89 12.16
N MET A 110 8.10 10.64 11.85
CA MET A 110 7.26 9.72 12.60
C MET A 110 7.85 8.29 12.59
N LYS A 111 8.31 7.79 11.44
CA LYS A 111 8.94 6.47 11.32
C LYS A 111 10.22 6.38 12.14
N THR A 112 11.14 7.34 11.99
CA THR A 112 12.43 7.31 12.70
C THR A 112 12.25 7.34 14.22
N ASN A 113 11.33 8.17 14.73
CA ASN A 113 11.04 8.25 16.16
C ASN A 113 10.46 6.94 16.72
N PHE A 114 9.65 6.24 15.92
CA PHE A 114 9.13 4.94 16.31
C PHE A 114 10.25 3.89 16.37
N THR A 115 11.11 3.83 15.37
CA THR A 115 12.24 2.88 15.36
C THR A 115 13.24 3.17 16.48
N ALA A 116 13.54 4.44 16.75
CA ALA A 116 14.49 4.84 17.79
C ALA A 116 13.99 4.55 19.23
N THR A 117 12.68 4.63 19.46
CA THR A 117 12.08 4.35 20.78
C THR A 117 12.05 2.84 21.07
N ASN A 118 11.94 2.00 20.05
CA ASN A 118 11.90 0.54 20.19
C ASN A 118 13.29 -0.13 20.28
N LEU A 119 14.37 0.63 20.16
CA LEU A 119 15.77 0.15 20.23
C LEU A 119 16.47 0.53 21.54
N ARG A 120 15.72 1.00 22.55
CA ARG A 120 16.24 1.49 23.84
C ARG A 120 15.90 0.57 25.00
#